data_AF-A0A847SI88-F1
#
_entry.id   AF-A0A847SI88-F1
#
_cell.length_a   1.000
_cell.length_b   1.000
_cell.length_c   1.000
_cell.angle_alpha   90.00
_cell.angle_beta   90.00
_cell.angle_gamma   90.00
#
_symmetry.space_group_name_H-M   'P 1'
#
loop_
_entity.id
_entity.type
_entity.pdbx_description
1 polymer ?
#
loop_
_entity_poly.entity_id
_entity_poly.type
_entity_poly.pdbx_seq_one_letter_code
_entity_poly.pdbx_strand_id
1 'polypeptide(L)'
;MSTTEALLARLQAITDELQHCSHAYPELFPACNTETPEGIALDNLLLAATHETASQLSFLLQDIHGLHARLALMAARPQFTRHEQVMIGEQGWSLPLLQVLHQSRPTQALDELSQQVKAFHATWQALPKLRLTLDAA
;
A
#
# COMPACT_ATOMS: atom_id res chain seq x y z
N MET A 1 23.04 21.04 2.41
CA MET A 1 22.22 19.88 2.03
C MET A 1 22.43 19.63 0.55
N SER A 2 22.85 18.42 0.18
CA SER A 2 22.91 18.03 -1.23
C SER A 2 21.49 17.85 -1.78
N THR A 3 21.32 18.00 -3.09
CA THR A 3 20.04 17.76 -3.79
C THR A 3 19.50 16.35 -3.55
N THR A 4 20.39 15.37 -3.34
CA THR A 4 20.07 13.97 -3.06
C THR A 4 19.49 13.76 -1.65
N GLU A 5 20.05 14.42 -0.63
CA GLU A 5 19.53 14.38 0.75
C GLU A 5 18.13 15.00 0.85
N ALA A 6 17.91 16.12 0.14
CA ALA A 6 16.61 16.78 0.10
C ALA A 6 15.54 15.91 -0.58
N LEU A 7 15.90 15.17 -1.64
CA LEU A 7 14.99 14.22 -2.30
C LEU A 7 14.67 13.04 -1.38
N LEU A 8 15.67 12.47 -0.71
CA LEU A 8 15.47 11.34 0.21
C LEU A 8 14.54 11.73 1.36
N ALA A 9 14.75 12.89 1.98
CA ALA A 9 13.85 13.43 3.00
C ALA A 9 12.42 13.64 2.48
N ARG A 10 12.26 14.08 1.21
CA ARG A 10 10.94 14.26 0.59
C ARG A 10 10.24 12.94 0.29
N LEU A 11 10.97 11.93 -0.21
CA LEU A 11 10.42 10.58 -0.44
C LEU A 11 10.07 9.88 0.87
N GLN A 12 10.86 10.10 1.93
CA GLN A 12 10.55 9.62 3.27
C GLN A 12 9.24 10.24 3.76
N ALA A 13 9.10 11.58 3.65
CA ALA A 13 7.89 12.29 4.05
C ALA A 13 6.65 11.82 3.27
N ILE A 14 6.77 11.57 1.96
CA ILE A 14 5.68 11.01 1.15
C ILE A 14 5.33 9.59 1.61
N THR A 15 6.33 8.75 1.89
CA THR A 15 6.09 7.38 2.41
C THR A 15 5.37 7.43 3.76
N ASP A 16 5.81 8.31 4.67
CA ASP A 16 5.20 8.50 5.99
C ASP A 16 3.76 9.02 5.88
N GLU A 17 3.51 9.97 4.98
CA GLU A 17 2.17 10.52 4.71
C GLU A 17 1.24 9.45 4.11
N LEU A 18 1.73 8.64 3.16
CA LEU A 18 0.97 7.54 2.58
C LEU A 18 0.73 6.41 3.57
N GLN A 19 1.68 6.12 4.43
CA GLN A 19 1.52 5.18 5.52
C GLN A 19 0.51 5.72 6.54
N HIS A 20 0.53 7.02 6.85
CA HIS A 20 -0.46 7.67 7.67
C HIS A 20 -1.86 7.64 7.04
N CYS A 21 -2.02 7.98 5.76
CA CYS A 21 -3.27 7.86 5.01
C CYS A 21 -3.77 6.40 4.98
N SER A 22 -2.85 5.44 4.79
CA SER A 22 -3.15 4.01 4.93
C SER A 22 -3.68 3.67 6.32
N HIS A 23 -3.25 4.37 7.38
CA HIS A 23 -3.70 4.19 8.77
C HIS A 23 -4.95 5.00 9.14
N ALA A 24 -5.14 6.18 8.55
CA ALA A 24 -6.03 7.24 9.01
C ALA A 24 -7.24 7.51 8.08
N TYR A 25 -7.68 6.48 7.32
CA TYR A 25 -8.89 6.41 6.48
C TYR A 25 -8.65 6.54 4.95
N PRO A 26 -9.30 5.69 4.11
CA PRO A 26 -9.20 5.74 2.64
C PRO A 26 -9.90 6.97 2.01
N GLU A 27 -10.74 7.68 2.76
CA GLU A 27 -11.44 8.89 2.31
C GLU A 27 -10.54 10.14 2.27
N LEU A 28 -9.34 10.06 2.85
CA LEU A 28 -8.28 11.06 2.71
C LEU A 28 -7.35 10.79 1.51
N PHE A 29 -7.54 9.68 0.79
CA PHE A 29 -6.73 9.38 -0.41
C PHE A 29 -6.73 10.50 -1.47
N PRO A 30 -7.84 11.22 -1.73
CA PRO A 30 -7.84 12.37 -2.65
C PRO A 30 -7.10 13.60 -2.11
N ALA A 31 -6.83 13.65 -0.80
CA ALA A 31 -6.15 14.75 -0.11
C ALA A 31 -4.66 14.48 0.16
N CYS A 32 -4.26 13.21 0.13
CA CYS A 32 -2.86 12.78 0.18
C CYS A 32 -2.19 13.29 -1.11
N ASN A 33 -1.12 14.08 -1.02
CA ASN A 33 -0.51 14.72 -2.18
C ASN A 33 0.24 13.67 -3.03
N THR A 34 -0.46 13.03 -3.97
CA THR A 34 0.03 11.87 -4.75
C THR A 34 0.96 12.25 -5.90
N GLU A 35 1.59 13.42 -5.88
CA GLU A 35 2.64 13.76 -6.85
C GLU A 35 3.84 12.83 -6.62
N THR A 36 3.77 11.62 -7.19
CA THR A 36 4.94 10.78 -7.40
C THR A 36 5.97 11.67 -8.10
N PRO A 37 7.18 11.85 -7.52
CA PRO A 37 8.17 12.72 -8.12
C PRO A 37 8.40 12.30 -9.56
N GLU A 38 8.19 13.24 -10.47
CA GLU A 38 8.17 13.04 -11.91
C GLU A 38 9.36 12.18 -12.35
N GLY A 39 9.09 11.05 -13.01
CA GLY A 39 10.10 10.00 -13.27
C GLY A 39 11.39 10.49 -13.94
N ILE A 40 11.35 11.59 -14.68
CA ILE A 40 12.52 12.20 -15.33
C ILE A 40 13.49 12.82 -14.32
N ALA A 41 13.01 13.45 -13.24
CA ALA A 41 13.87 13.99 -12.20
C ALA A 41 14.53 12.87 -11.38
N LEU A 42 13.81 11.76 -11.24
CA LEU A 42 14.18 10.60 -10.44
C LEU A 42 15.25 9.74 -11.12
N ASP A 43 15.10 9.47 -12.43
CA ASP A 43 16.07 8.69 -13.21
C ASP A 43 17.43 9.39 -13.28
N ASN A 44 17.42 10.71 -13.49
CA ASN A 44 18.64 11.53 -13.50
C ASN A 44 19.32 11.57 -12.11
N LEU A 45 18.54 11.51 -11.02
CA LEU A 45 19.06 11.48 -9.65
C LEU A 45 19.56 10.08 -9.24
N LEU A 46 18.94 9.00 -9.69
CA LEU A 46 19.44 7.62 -9.53
C LEU A 46 20.79 7.44 -10.23
N LEU A 47 20.96 8.05 -11.40
CA LEU A 47 22.23 8.08 -12.14
C LEU A 47 23.32 8.91 -11.45
N ALA A 48 22.94 9.96 -10.70
CA ALA A 48 23.87 10.84 -9.98
C ALA A 48 24.15 10.41 -8.52
N ALA A 49 23.38 9.48 -7.97
CA ALA A 49 23.52 8.98 -6.62
C ALA A 49 24.58 7.87 -6.51
N THR A 50 25.18 7.70 -5.33
CA THR A 50 25.99 6.51 -5.04
C THR A 50 25.12 5.25 -5.12
N HIS A 51 25.72 4.08 -5.39
CA HIS A 51 24.99 2.82 -5.53
C HIS A 51 24.09 2.51 -4.32
N GLU A 52 24.54 2.85 -3.11
CA GLU A 52 23.78 2.68 -1.88
C GLU A 52 22.55 3.61 -1.82
N THR A 53 22.72 4.91 -2.10
CA THR A 53 21.62 5.88 -2.12
C THR A 53 20.63 5.60 -3.25
N ALA A 54 21.10 5.19 -4.43
CA ALA A 54 20.23 4.78 -5.53
C ALA A 54 19.36 3.56 -5.17
N SER A 55 19.92 2.62 -4.39
CA SER A 55 19.17 1.45 -3.90
C SER A 55 18.08 1.87 -2.90
N GLN A 56 18.40 2.75 -1.95
CA GLN A 56 17.44 3.28 -0.97
C GLN A 56 16.31 4.05 -1.66
N LEU A 57 16.63 4.92 -2.61
CA LEU A 57 15.64 5.65 -3.42
C LEU A 57 14.74 4.68 -4.19
N SER A 58 15.31 3.66 -4.83
CA SER A 58 14.55 2.64 -5.56
C SER A 58 13.59 1.86 -4.65
N PHE A 59 13.99 1.54 -3.43
CA PHE A 59 13.12 0.88 -2.46
C PHE A 59 11.99 1.78 -1.99
N LEU A 60 12.27 3.04 -1.63
CA LEU A 60 11.24 3.99 -1.21
C LEU A 60 10.19 4.20 -2.30
N LEU A 61 10.62 4.29 -3.57
CA LEU A 61 9.70 4.39 -4.69
C LEU A 61 8.83 3.15 -4.87
N GLN A 62 9.42 1.97 -4.69
CA GLN A 62 8.68 0.72 -4.75
C GLN A 62 7.63 0.64 -3.62
N ASP A 63 7.97 1.12 -2.42
CA ASP A 63 7.04 1.20 -1.30
C ASP A 63 5.92 2.21 -1.54
N ILE A 64 6.22 3.40 -2.07
CA ILE A 64 5.21 4.41 -2.47
C ILE A 64 4.26 3.82 -3.51
N HIS A 65 4.78 3.17 -4.55
CA HIS A 65 3.94 2.51 -5.56
C HIS A 65 3.09 1.38 -4.96
N GLY A 66 3.66 0.59 -4.04
CA GLY A 66 2.93 -0.46 -3.33
C GLY A 66 1.80 0.10 -2.46
N LEU A 67 2.05 1.19 -1.75
CA LEU A 67 1.07 1.87 -0.90
C LEU A 67 -0.07 2.48 -1.73
N HIS A 68 0.26 3.17 -2.83
CA HIS A 68 -0.72 3.67 -3.78
C HIS A 68 -1.60 2.55 -4.34
N ALA A 69 -1.00 1.44 -4.78
CA ALA A 69 -1.75 0.33 -5.35
C ALA A 69 -2.67 -0.35 -4.32
N ARG A 70 -2.23 -0.47 -3.05
CA ARG A 70 -3.07 -0.96 -1.95
C ARG A 70 -4.24 -0.01 -1.65
N LEU A 71 -3.97 1.29 -1.55
CA LEU A 71 -5.00 2.30 -1.30
C LEU A 71 -6.05 2.33 -2.43
N ALA A 72 -5.61 2.26 -3.68
CA ALA A 72 -6.50 2.16 -4.84
C ALA A 72 -7.35 0.89 -4.82
N LEU A 73 -6.76 -0.27 -4.48
CA LEU A 73 -7.50 -1.53 -4.34
C LEU A 73 -8.56 -1.45 -3.23
N MET A 74 -8.20 -0.85 -2.09
CA MET A 74 -9.11 -0.67 -0.95
C MET A 74 -10.27 0.26 -1.29
N ALA A 75 -10.01 1.37 -2.00
CA ALA A 75 -11.02 2.31 -2.48
C ALA A 75 -11.96 1.66 -3.51
N ALA A 76 -11.45 0.78 -4.38
CA ALA A 76 -12.24 0.08 -5.38
C ALA A 76 -13.13 -1.06 -4.82
N ARG A 77 -12.98 -1.41 -3.53
CA ARG A 77 -13.67 -2.55 -2.89
C ARG A 77 -14.41 -2.14 -1.60
N PRO A 78 -15.35 -1.18 -1.66
CA PRO A 78 -16.04 -0.65 -0.48
C PRO A 78 -16.92 -1.67 0.24
N GLN A 79 -17.19 -2.84 -0.37
CA GLN A 79 -17.98 -3.91 0.28
C GLN A 79 -17.31 -4.48 1.55
N PHE A 80 -15.98 -4.38 1.65
CA PHE A 80 -15.21 -4.80 2.81
C PHE A 80 -14.75 -3.57 3.59
N THR A 81 -14.89 -3.60 4.91
CA THR A 81 -14.27 -2.60 5.77
C THR A 81 -12.75 -2.73 5.68
N ARG A 82 -12.02 -1.65 6.00
CA ARG A 82 -10.55 -1.67 6.00
C ARG A 82 -9.97 -2.82 6.84
N HIS A 83 -10.52 -3.06 8.03
CA HIS A 83 -10.05 -4.12 8.90
C HIS A 83 -10.18 -5.48 8.22
N GLU A 84 -11.31 -5.73 7.55
CA GLU A 84 -11.53 -6.96 6.78
C GLU A 84 -10.63 -7.05 5.55
N GLN A 85 -10.42 -5.95 4.82
CA GLN A 85 -9.50 -5.89 3.69
C GLN A 85 -8.07 -6.26 4.10
N VAL A 86 -7.59 -5.72 5.23
CA VAL A 86 -6.27 -6.06 5.79
C VAL A 86 -6.24 -7.52 6.24
N MET A 87 -7.24 -7.98 7.00
CA MET A 87 -7.32 -9.39 7.41
C MET A 87 -7.32 -10.34 6.22
N ILE A 88 -8.12 -10.08 5.18
CA ILE A 88 -8.15 -10.90 3.97
C ILE A 88 -6.79 -10.87 3.28
N GLY A 89 -6.16 -9.70 3.17
CA GLY A 89 -4.87 -9.53 2.51
C GLY A 89 -3.72 -10.25 3.23
N GLU A 90 -3.68 -10.22 4.56
CA GLU A 90 -2.60 -10.77 5.37
C GLU A 90 -2.80 -12.26 5.70
N GLN A 91 -4.01 -12.67 6.07
CA GLN A 91 -4.31 -14.03 6.51
C GLN A 91 -4.71 -14.95 5.35
N GLY A 92 -5.16 -14.36 4.24
CA GLY A 92 -5.64 -15.10 3.09
C GLY A 92 -6.98 -15.78 3.28
N TRP A 93 -7.35 -16.58 2.28
CA TRP A 93 -8.62 -17.30 2.30
C TRP A 93 -8.57 -18.41 3.35
N SER A 94 -9.52 -18.41 4.28
CA SER A 94 -9.72 -19.50 5.24
C SER A 94 -11.18 -19.62 5.66
N LEU A 95 -11.58 -20.83 6.06
CA LEU A 95 -12.92 -21.09 6.61
C LEU A 95 -13.21 -20.26 7.88
N PRO A 96 -12.29 -20.14 8.85
CA PRO A 96 -12.50 -19.29 10.02
C PRO A 96 -12.72 -17.81 9.66
N LEU A 97 -11.94 -17.27 8.72
CA LEU A 97 -12.11 -15.90 8.26
C LEU A 97 -13.48 -15.70 7.60
N LEU A 98 -13.90 -16.64 6.75
CA LEU A 98 -15.23 -16.57 6.12
C LEU A 98 -16.37 -16.60 7.14
N GLN A 99 -16.23 -17.39 8.22
CA GLN A 99 -17.23 -17.40 9.29
C GLN A 99 -17.32 -16.05 10.00
N VAL A 100 -16.18 -15.42 10.31
CA VAL A 100 -16.15 -14.08 10.93
C VAL A 100 -16.77 -13.02 10.01
N LEU A 101 -16.44 -13.06 8.72
CA LEU A 101 -16.99 -12.13 7.72
C LEU A 101 -18.49 -12.35 7.49
N HIS A 102 -18.95 -13.61 7.48
CA HIS A 102 -20.35 -13.98 7.31
C HIS A 102 -21.19 -13.64 8.54
N GLN A 103 -20.63 -13.73 9.75
CA GLN A 103 -21.31 -13.23 10.97
C GLN A 103 -21.62 -11.75 10.88
N SER A 104 -20.74 -10.97 10.25
CA SER A 104 -20.91 -9.54 10.01
C SER A 104 -21.86 -9.22 8.84
N ARG A 105 -22.10 -10.21 7.95
CA ARG A 105 -22.98 -10.10 6.76
C ARG A 105 -23.81 -11.38 6.56
N PRO A 106 -24.75 -11.68 7.46
CA PRO A 106 -25.48 -12.96 7.43
C PRO A 106 -26.44 -13.09 6.23
N THR A 107 -26.73 -11.98 5.54
CA THR A 107 -27.59 -11.93 4.36
C THR A 107 -26.86 -12.30 3.07
N GLN A 108 -25.54 -12.38 3.07
CA GLN A 108 -24.74 -12.70 1.89
C GLN A 108 -24.47 -14.20 1.82
N ALA A 109 -24.64 -14.81 0.66
CA ALA A 109 -24.34 -16.24 0.50
C ALA A 109 -22.85 -16.53 0.76
N LEU A 110 -22.58 -17.58 1.53
CA LEU A 110 -21.22 -18.00 1.89
C LEU A 110 -20.33 -18.26 0.66
N ASP A 111 -20.90 -18.83 -0.40
CA ASP A 111 -20.18 -19.11 -1.64
C ASP A 111 -19.76 -17.83 -2.36
N GLU A 112 -20.64 -16.83 -2.42
CA GLU A 112 -20.35 -15.52 -3.01
C GLU A 112 -19.29 -14.77 -2.20
N LEU A 113 -19.41 -14.76 -0.87
CA LEU A 113 -18.42 -14.18 0.02
C LEU A 113 -17.05 -14.87 -0.14
N SER A 114 -17.03 -16.19 -0.25
CA SER A 114 -15.83 -16.99 -0.52
C SER A 114 -15.15 -16.59 -1.82
N GLN A 115 -15.90 -16.43 -2.91
CA GLN A 115 -15.37 -15.99 -4.20
C GLN A 115 -14.80 -14.57 -4.13
N GLN A 116 -15.51 -13.65 -3.46
CA GLN A 116 -15.05 -12.27 -3.29
C GLN A 116 -13.75 -12.18 -2.47
N VAL A 117 -13.66 -12.95 -1.38
CA VAL A 117 -12.45 -13.04 -0.54
C VAL A 117 -11.28 -13.62 -1.35
N LYS A 118 -11.50 -14.67 -2.13
CA LYS A 118 -10.46 -15.25 -3.00
C LYS A 118 -9.98 -14.25 -4.05
N ALA A 119 -10.90 -13.57 -4.73
CA ALA A 119 -10.57 -12.58 -5.76
C ALA A 119 -9.82 -11.38 -5.17
N PHE A 120 -10.26 -10.89 -4.01
CA PHE A 120 -9.59 -9.81 -3.30
C PHE A 120 -8.17 -10.22 -2.88
N HIS A 121 -8.02 -11.37 -2.21
CA HIS A 121 -6.71 -11.86 -1.80
C HIS A 121 -5.77 -12.08 -2.98
N ALA A 122 -6.25 -12.66 -4.10
CA ALA A 122 -5.44 -12.84 -5.29
C ALA A 122 -4.93 -11.49 -5.84
N THR A 123 -5.80 -10.48 -5.86
CA THR A 123 -5.43 -9.12 -6.28
C THR A 123 -4.43 -8.50 -5.31
N TRP A 124 -4.63 -8.67 -4.00
CA TRP A 124 -3.74 -8.19 -2.95
C TRP A 124 -2.33 -8.80 -3.04
N GLN A 125 -2.23 -10.11 -3.29
CA GLN A 125 -0.95 -10.81 -3.45
C GLN A 125 -0.19 -10.41 -4.72
N ALA A 126 -0.89 -9.92 -5.74
CA ALA A 126 -0.29 -9.42 -6.97
C ALA A 126 0.30 -8.00 -6.80
N LEU A 127 -0.02 -7.30 -5.71
CA LEU A 127 0.51 -5.97 -5.44
C LEU A 127 1.99 -6.02 -5.06
N PRO A 128 2.76 -4.93 -5.31
CA PRO A 128 4.13 -4.84 -4.83
C PRO A 128 4.21 -5.11 -3.32
N LYS A 129 5.15 -5.96 -2.93
CA LYS A 129 5.43 -6.22 -1.52
C LYS A 129 6.07 -4.99 -0.90
N LEU A 130 5.46 -4.49 0.17
CA LEU A 130 6.04 -3.42 0.97
C LEU A 130 7.22 -3.96 1.77
N ARG A 131 8.32 -3.23 1.76
CA ARG A 131 9.52 -3.48 2.56
C ARG A 131 9.65 -2.37 3.60
N LEU A 132 8.62 -2.15 4.40
CA LEU A 132 8.71 -1.16 5.48
C LEU A 132 9.65 -1.71 6.58
N THR A 133 10.96 -1.56 6.37
CA THR A 133 11.98 -1.44 7.41
C THR A 133 12.21 0.05 7.65
N LEU A 134 11.39 0.62 8.51
CA LEU A 134 11.75 1.83 9.24
C LEU A 134 12.42 1.36 10.54
N ASP A 135 13.67 0.91 10.45
CA ASP A 135 14.55 0.95 11.62
C ASP A 135 14.89 2.43 11.83
N ALA A 136 14.09 3.10 12.65
CA ALA A 136 14.48 4.30 13.39
C ALA A 136 14.41 3.88 14.87
N ALA A 137 15.52 3.54 15.53
CA ALA A 137 16.58 4.46 15.97
C ALA A 137 16.01 5.71 16.67
#